data_AF-A0A954LM97-F1
#
_entry.id   AF-A0A954LM97-F1
#
_cell.length_a   1.000
_cell.length_b   1.000
_cell.length_c   1.000
_cell.angle_alpha   90.00
_cell.angle_beta   90.00
_cell.angle_gamma   90.00
#
_symmetry.space_group_name_H-M   'P 1'
#
loop_
_entity.id
_entity.type
_entity.pdbx_description
1 polymer ?
#
loop_
_entity_poly.entity_id
_entity_poly.type
_entity_poly.pdbx_seq_one_letter_code
_entity_poly.pdbx_strand_id
1 'polypeptide(L)'
;FRSNVHRGGLTEKVELDEAYCETAIRAAQIMGLRVAGVDMLESKDGPQIMEVNSSPGLEGIERCTQLDIAGAVIDYISAQVDFPEIDIRQRLTVSRGYGVSEIHVPHGSDYIGKTIQESGLRERDLNVLTLYRGTTVIPNPRSDRTLESGDRLLCFGKLDAMRDLIPAKTRRKRRPTVQELPDLPVAEKVHDPSSHSGEDAKS
;
A
#
# COMPACT_ATOMS: atom_id res chain seq x y z
N PHE A 1 -15.83 4.63 26.18
CA PHE A 1 -16.69 3.42 26.19
C PHE A 1 -15.88 2.28 25.59
N ARG A 2 -15.83 1.09 26.23
CA ARG A 2 -15.16 -0.10 25.68
C ARG A 2 -16.23 -1.15 25.40
N SER A 3 -16.71 -1.23 24.17
CA SER A 3 -17.75 -2.18 23.74
C SER A 3 -17.19 -3.56 23.39
N ASN A 4 -16.19 -4.06 24.12
CA ASN A 4 -15.62 -5.37 23.84
C ASN A 4 -16.65 -6.46 24.18
N VAL A 5 -17.00 -7.29 23.20
CA VAL A 5 -17.96 -8.41 23.28
C VAL A 5 -17.66 -9.35 24.47
N HIS A 6 -16.37 -9.53 24.82
CA HIS A 6 -15.94 -10.33 25.97
C HIS A 6 -16.37 -9.79 27.36
N ARG A 7 -16.98 -8.61 27.45
CA ARG A 7 -17.49 -8.00 28.71
C ARG A 7 -19.01 -7.85 28.76
N GLY A 8 -19.76 -8.58 27.93
CA GLY A 8 -21.22 -8.58 27.97
C GLY A 8 -21.88 -7.52 27.08
N GLY A 9 -21.20 -7.06 26.02
CA GLY A 9 -21.81 -6.27 24.97
C GLY A 9 -22.76 -7.12 24.13
N LEU A 10 -23.96 -6.61 23.83
CA LEU A 10 -24.87 -7.19 22.86
C LEU A 10 -24.29 -7.01 21.45
N THR A 11 -24.39 -8.04 20.62
CA THR A 11 -24.01 -7.99 19.21
C THR A 11 -25.24 -8.27 18.38
N GLU A 12 -25.47 -7.44 17.37
CA GLU A 12 -26.54 -7.62 16.41
C GLU A 12 -26.00 -7.43 14.99
N LYS A 13 -26.71 -8.02 14.03
CA LYS A 13 -26.38 -7.86 12.62
C LYS A 13 -26.85 -6.49 12.17
N VAL A 14 -25.95 -5.72 11.58
CA VAL A 14 -26.24 -4.42 10.97
C VAL A 14 -25.94 -4.50 9.48
N GLU A 15 -26.82 -3.96 8.65
CA GLU A 15 -26.49 -3.67 7.26
C GLU A 15 -25.80 -2.30 7.21
N LEU A 16 -24.57 -2.29 6.70
CA LEU A 16 -23.77 -1.07 6.62
C LEU A 16 -24.13 -0.30 5.34
N ASP A 17 -24.30 1.01 5.48
CA ASP A 17 -24.38 1.91 4.33
C ASP A 17 -23.06 1.90 3.54
N GLU A 18 -23.15 2.16 2.22
CA GLU A 18 -22.00 2.16 1.31
C GLU A 18 -20.85 3.06 1.81
N ALA A 19 -21.16 4.20 2.42
CA ALA A 19 -20.16 5.12 2.97
C ALA A 19 -19.31 4.49 4.09
N TYR A 20 -19.89 3.64 4.94
CA TYR A 20 -19.17 2.93 5.99
C TYR A 20 -18.31 1.81 5.39
N CYS A 21 -18.82 1.09 4.39
CA CYS A 21 -18.09 0.09 3.64
C CYS A 21 -16.84 0.69 2.96
N GLU A 22 -17.02 1.77 2.19
CA GLU A 22 -15.91 2.48 1.53
C GLU A 22 -14.87 2.99 2.53
N THR A 23 -15.33 3.53 3.66
CA THR A 23 -14.45 4.04 4.72
C THR A 23 -13.61 2.93 5.34
N ALA A 24 -14.21 1.78 5.64
CA ALA A 24 -13.51 0.61 6.17
C ALA A 24 -12.46 0.07 5.18
N ILE A 25 -12.84 -0.09 3.91
CA ILE A 25 -11.94 -0.56 2.85
C ILE A 25 -10.75 0.40 2.71
N ARG A 26 -11.02 1.72 2.66
CA ARG A 26 -9.98 2.74 2.54
C ARG A 26 -9.02 2.74 3.73
N ALA A 27 -9.54 2.53 4.94
CA ALA A 27 -8.71 2.42 6.14
C ALA A 27 -7.73 1.24 6.03
N ALA A 28 -8.23 0.05 5.68
CA ALA A 28 -7.40 -1.14 5.51
C ALA A 28 -6.33 -0.94 4.41
N GLN A 29 -6.70 -0.34 3.27
CA GLN A 29 -5.78 -0.04 2.17
C GLN A 29 -4.66 0.94 2.57
N ILE A 30 -4.99 2.02 3.28
CA ILE A 30 -4.01 3.00 3.76
C ILE A 30 -3.01 2.35 4.72
N MET A 31 -3.49 1.43 5.56
CA MET A 31 -2.66 0.67 6.50
C MET A 31 -1.88 -0.47 5.83
N GLY A 32 -2.08 -0.72 4.53
CA GLY A 32 -1.43 -1.81 3.80
C GLY A 32 -1.87 -3.20 4.25
N LEU A 33 -3.04 -3.30 4.87
CA LEU A 33 -3.59 -4.56 5.39
C LEU A 33 -4.52 -5.18 4.36
N ARG A 34 -4.24 -6.45 4.01
CA ARG A 34 -5.11 -7.25 3.12
C ARG A 34 -6.38 -7.73 3.81
N VAL A 35 -6.29 -7.97 5.12
CA VAL A 35 -7.40 -8.36 5.99
C VAL A 35 -7.27 -7.53 7.27
N ALA A 36 -8.36 -6.89 7.67
CA ALA A 36 -8.42 -6.09 8.90
C ALA A 36 -9.85 -6.00 9.44
N GLY A 37 -9.99 -5.90 10.75
CA GLY A 37 -11.23 -5.42 11.39
C GLY A 37 -11.15 -3.91 11.57
N VAL A 38 -12.19 -3.19 11.17
CA VAL A 38 -12.24 -1.72 11.29
C VAL A 38 -13.39 -1.35 12.20
N ASP A 39 -13.05 -0.79 13.36
CA ASP A 39 -14.03 -0.32 14.33
C ASP A 39 -14.37 1.13 14.04
N MET A 40 -15.68 1.41 13.92
CA MET A 40 -16.20 2.73 13.55
C MET A 40 -17.28 3.17 14.52
N LEU A 41 -17.44 4.49 14.66
CA LEU A 41 -18.57 5.12 15.32
C LEU A 41 -19.45 5.83 14.30
N GLU A 42 -20.75 5.75 14.52
CA GLU A 42 -21.71 6.58 13.82
C GLU A 42 -21.65 8.01 14.37
N SER A 43 -21.46 8.97 13.47
CA SER A 43 -21.49 10.39 13.80
C SER A 43 -22.45 11.15 12.89
N LYS A 44 -22.84 12.35 13.31
CA LYS A 44 -23.69 13.24 12.49
C LYS A 44 -23.04 13.61 11.16
N ASP A 45 -21.71 13.55 11.09
CA ASP A 45 -20.90 13.93 9.93
C ASP A 45 -20.42 12.70 9.13
N GLY A 46 -20.95 11.51 9.40
CA GLY A 46 -20.61 10.25 8.72
C GLY A 46 -19.71 9.31 9.54
N PRO A 47 -19.11 8.29 8.91
CA PRO A 47 -18.32 7.26 9.59
C PRO A 47 -17.05 7.84 10.22
N GLN A 48 -16.82 7.55 11.51
CA GLN A 48 -15.59 7.91 12.21
C GLN A 48 -14.82 6.65 12.61
N ILE A 49 -13.61 6.48 12.09
CA ILE A 49 -12.75 5.32 12.40
C ILE A 49 -12.17 5.48 13.81
N MET A 50 -12.30 4.44 14.63
CA MET A 50 -11.73 4.37 15.97
C MET A 50 -10.46 3.52 16.00
N GLU A 51 -10.50 2.34 15.37
CA GLU A 51 -9.43 1.36 15.45
C GLU A 51 -9.37 0.54 14.16
N VAL A 52 -8.16 0.15 13.76
CA VAL A 52 -7.93 -0.78 12.65
C VAL A 52 -7.05 -1.90 13.17
N ASN A 53 -7.61 -3.11 13.20
CA ASN A 53 -7.00 -4.30 13.75
C ASN A 53 -6.56 -5.25 12.63
N SER A 54 -5.26 -5.57 12.57
CA SER A 54 -4.70 -6.49 11.57
C SER A 54 -5.00 -7.97 11.85
N SER A 55 -5.47 -8.29 13.06
CA SER A 55 -5.84 -9.65 13.47
C SER A 55 -7.16 -9.62 14.26
N PRO A 56 -8.29 -9.35 13.59
CA PRO A 56 -9.59 -9.30 14.26
C PRO A 56 -10.00 -10.69 14.76
N GLY A 57 -10.69 -10.73 15.90
CA GLY A 57 -11.35 -11.96 16.36
C GLY A 57 -12.60 -12.24 15.54
N LEU A 58 -12.68 -13.43 14.93
CA LEU A 58 -13.77 -13.79 14.01
C LEU A 58 -14.96 -14.47 14.70
N GLU A 59 -14.75 -15.20 15.80
CA GLU A 59 -15.79 -16.02 16.45
C GLU A 59 -17.06 -15.21 16.80
N GLY A 60 -16.88 -14.00 17.33
CA GLY A 60 -18.00 -13.14 17.72
C GLY A 60 -18.82 -12.63 16.55
N ILE A 61 -18.14 -12.21 15.47
CA ILE A 61 -18.81 -11.66 14.29
C ILE A 61 -19.44 -12.76 13.42
N GLU A 62 -18.79 -13.92 13.29
CA GLU A 62 -19.37 -15.07 12.58
C GLU A 62 -20.61 -15.61 13.30
N ARG A 63 -20.57 -15.74 14.63
CA ARG A 63 -21.75 -16.16 15.41
C ARG A 63 -22.91 -15.18 15.26
N CYS A 64 -22.65 -13.89 15.21
CA CYS A 64 -23.69 -12.86 15.08
C CYS A 64 -24.25 -12.80 13.64
N THR A 65 -23.38 -12.82 12.63
CA THR A 65 -23.75 -12.59 11.23
C THR A 65 -24.15 -13.87 10.49
N GLN A 66 -23.77 -15.04 11.03
CA GLN A 66 -23.90 -16.36 10.39
C GLN A 66 -23.19 -16.44 9.03
N LEU A 67 -22.13 -15.65 8.87
CA LEU A 67 -21.26 -15.65 7.69
C LEU A 67 -19.96 -16.40 7.99
N ASP A 68 -19.46 -17.12 6.99
CA ASP A 68 -18.15 -17.79 7.05
C ASP A 68 -17.05 -16.81 6.61
N ILE A 69 -16.53 -16.05 7.57
CA ILE A 69 -15.54 -15.00 7.33
C ILE A 69 -14.15 -15.64 7.25
N ALA A 70 -13.88 -16.64 8.09
CA ALA A 70 -12.64 -17.41 8.06
C ALA A 70 -12.45 -18.08 6.70
N GLY A 71 -13.49 -18.74 6.17
CA GLY A 71 -13.50 -19.32 4.83
C GLY A 71 -13.21 -18.28 3.74
N ALA A 72 -13.88 -17.13 3.77
CA ALA A 72 -13.63 -16.05 2.82
C ALA A 72 -12.20 -15.51 2.86
N VAL A 73 -11.58 -15.43 4.05
CA VAL A 73 -10.17 -15.05 4.20
C VAL A 73 -9.25 -16.12 3.63
N ILE A 74 -9.53 -17.41 3.87
CA ILE A 74 -8.76 -18.52 3.31
C ILE A 74 -8.86 -18.53 1.78
N ASP A 75 -10.05 -18.40 1.22
CA ASP A 75 -10.27 -18.33 -0.22
C ASP A 75 -9.50 -17.16 -0.85
N TYR A 76 -9.54 -15.99 -0.20
CA TYR A 76 -8.77 -14.82 -0.62
C TYR A 76 -7.25 -15.07 -0.63
N ILE A 77 -6.72 -15.71 0.41
CA ILE A 77 -5.28 -16.05 0.48
C ILE A 77 -4.93 -17.13 -0.54
N SER A 78 -5.75 -18.18 -0.70
CA SER A 78 -5.52 -19.27 -1.65
C SER A 78 -5.42 -18.77 -3.08
N ALA A 79 -6.31 -17.84 -3.47
CA ALA A 79 -6.26 -17.21 -4.79
C ALA A 79 -4.96 -16.44 -5.06
N GLN A 80 -4.24 -15.99 -4.02
CA GLN A 80 -2.93 -15.34 -4.15
C GLN A 80 -1.77 -16.33 -4.20
N VAL A 81 -1.93 -17.55 -3.67
CA VAL A 81 -0.89 -18.59 -3.72
C VAL A 81 -0.81 -19.20 -5.12
N ASP A 82 -1.94 -19.33 -5.81
CA ASP A 82 -1.98 -19.83 -7.20
C ASP A 82 -1.25 -18.90 -8.19
N PHE A 83 -1.15 -17.62 -7.84
CA PHE A 83 -0.40 -16.60 -8.57
C PHE A 83 0.49 -15.84 -7.59
N PRO A 84 1.64 -16.39 -7.16
CA PRO A 84 2.52 -15.69 -6.23
C PRO A 84 2.79 -14.28 -6.79
N GLU A 85 2.81 -13.28 -5.93
CA GLU A 85 3.23 -11.91 -6.27
C GLU A 85 4.68 -11.95 -6.77
N ILE A 86 4.86 -12.32 -8.03
CA ILE A 86 6.14 -12.24 -8.70
C ILE A 86 6.35 -10.77 -8.94
N ASP A 87 7.35 -10.18 -8.30
CA ASP A 87 7.76 -8.81 -8.60
C ASP A 87 8.15 -8.77 -10.08
N ILE A 88 7.24 -8.22 -10.88
CA ILE A 88 7.38 -8.07 -12.33
C ILE A 88 8.67 -7.29 -12.63
N ARG A 89 9.10 -6.39 -11.72
CA ARG A 89 10.38 -5.68 -11.85
C ARG A 89 11.56 -6.64 -11.79
N GLN A 90 11.55 -7.63 -10.91
CA GLN A 90 12.67 -8.57 -10.76
C GLN A 90 12.83 -9.49 -11.97
N ARG A 91 11.74 -9.94 -12.62
CA ARG A 91 11.83 -10.80 -13.81
C ARG A 91 11.95 -10.05 -15.13
N LEU A 92 11.31 -8.89 -15.27
CA LEU A 92 11.37 -8.14 -16.53
C LEU A 92 12.65 -7.31 -16.69
N THR A 93 13.40 -7.09 -15.61
CA THR A 93 14.75 -6.47 -15.66
C THR A 93 15.85 -7.47 -16.04
N VAL A 94 15.51 -8.75 -16.25
CA VAL A 94 16.48 -9.81 -16.61
C VAL A 94 17.03 -9.59 -18.03
N SER A 95 16.31 -8.85 -18.88
CA SER A 95 16.77 -8.44 -20.21
C SER A 95 17.47 -7.07 -20.14
N ARG A 96 18.77 -7.04 -20.43
CA ARG A 96 19.55 -5.78 -20.48
C ARG A 96 18.86 -4.76 -21.39
N GLY A 97 18.38 -3.66 -20.81
CA GLY A 97 17.77 -2.53 -21.54
C GLY A 97 16.25 -2.41 -21.42
N TYR A 98 15.54 -3.41 -20.88
CA TYR A 98 14.10 -3.32 -20.60
C TYR A 98 13.86 -3.25 -19.09
N GLY A 99 12.80 -2.54 -18.69
CA GLY A 99 12.42 -2.42 -17.29
C GLY A 99 10.99 -1.95 -17.13
N VAL A 100 10.55 -1.93 -15.87
CA VAL A 100 9.23 -1.44 -15.48
C VAL A 100 9.39 -0.12 -14.75
N SER A 101 8.75 0.94 -15.24
CA SER A 101 8.76 2.25 -14.60
C SER A 101 7.36 2.84 -14.53
N GLU A 102 7.13 3.61 -13.49
CA GLU A 102 5.93 4.42 -13.37
C GLU A 102 6.13 5.78 -14.03
N ILE A 103 5.19 6.19 -14.87
CA ILE A 103 5.15 7.48 -15.57
C ILE A 103 3.97 8.26 -15.00
N HIS A 104 4.20 9.49 -14.58
CA HIS A 104 3.16 10.39 -14.09
C HIS A 104 2.78 11.38 -15.19
N VAL A 105 1.49 11.59 -15.42
CA VAL A 105 0.97 12.57 -16.37
C VAL A 105 0.63 13.87 -15.62
N PRO A 106 1.54 14.86 -15.55
CA PRO A 106 1.28 16.10 -14.83
C PRO A 106 0.25 16.98 -15.56
N HIS A 107 -0.36 17.90 -14.81
CA HIS A 107 -1.23 18.94 -15.38
C HIS A 107 -0.50 19.72 -16.49
N GLY A 108 -1.12 19.81 -17.66
CA GLY A 108 -0.56 20.46 -18.85
C GLY A 108 0.38 19.60 -19.70
N SER A 109 0.41 18.28 -19.50
CA SER A 109 1.17 17.37 -20.35
C SER A 109 0.50 17.18 -21.72
N ASP A 110 1.31 17.07 -22.78
CA ASP A 110 0.86 16.76 -24.16
C ASP A 110 0.18 15.39 -24.30
N TYR A 111 0.16 14.57 -23.24
CA TYR A 111 -0.53 13.29 -23.19
C TYR A 111 -2.00 13.42 -22.76
N ILE A 112 -2.39 14.54 -22.14
CA ILE A 112 -3.77 14.73 -21.66
C ILE A 112 -4.72 14.80 -22.85
N GLY A 113 -5.80 14.02 -22.80
CA GLY A 113 -6.82 13.96 -23.84
C GLY A 113 -6.48 13.07 -25.03
N LYS A 114 -5.26 12.52 -25.11
CA LYS A 114 -4.88 11.52 -26.11
C LYS A 114 -5.22 10.13 -25.62
N THR A 115 -5.58 9.24 -26.54
CA THR A 115 -5.70 7.81 -26.24
C THR A 115 -4.33 7.17 -25.97
N ILE A 116 -4.29 6.03 -25.30
CA ILE A 116 -3.05 5.26 -25.11
C ILE A 116 -2.38 4.94 -26.46
N GLN A 117 -3.17 4.69 -27.50
CA GLN A 117 -2.65 4.50 -28.85
C GLN A 117 -2.03 5.78 -29.44
N GLU A 118 -2.72 6.91 -29.36
CA GLU A 118 -2.25 8.21 -29.90
C GLU A 118 -1.11 8.83 -29.09
N SER A 119 -0.90 8.37 -27.85
CA SER A 119 0.20 8.84 -27.00
C SER A 119 1.59 8.49 -27.56
N GLY A 120 1.68 7.57 -28.53
CA GLY A 120 2.94 7.09 -29.10
C GLY A 120 3.79 6.25 -28.15
N LEU A 121 3.26 5.88 -26.96
CA LEU A 121 3.97 5.05 -25.99
C LEU A 121 4.36 3.71 -26.60
N ARG A 122 3.43 3.05 -27.32
CA ARG A 122 3.66 1.73 -27.93
C ARG A 122 4.72 1.77 -29.03
N GLU A 123 4.78 2.85 -29.80
CA GLU A 123 5.80 3.07 -30.85
C GLU A 123 7.20 3.23 -30.27
N ARG A 124 7.30 3.71 -29.03
CA ARG A 124 8.56 3.84 -28.28
C ARG A 124 8.92 2.56 -27.49
N ASP A 125 8.31 1.42 -27.85
CA ASP A 125 8.41 0.16 -27.13
C ASP A 125 7.99 0.25 -25.65
N LEU A 126 7.00 1.09 -25.32
CA LEU A 126 6.43 1.22 -23.98
C LEU A 126 5.00 0.65 -23.95
N ASN A 127 4.82 -0.42 -23.18
CA ASN A 127 3.52 -1.02 -22.93
C ASN A 127 2.98 -0.56 -21.58
N VAL A 128 1.75 -0.05 -21.56
CA VAL A 128 1.06 0.31 -20.31
C VAL A 128 0.46 -0.96 -19.71
N LEU A 129 0.92 -1.34 -18.52
CA LEU A 129 0.42 -2.50 -17.79
C LEU A 129 -0.77 -2.11 -16.89
N THR A 130 -0.71 -0.94 -16.25
CA THR A 130 -1.73 -0.48 -15.31
C THR A 130 -1.86 1.05 -15.37
N LEU A 131 -3.09 1.56 -15.29
CA LEU A 131 -3.38 2.98 -15.14
C LEU A 131 -4.03 3.20 -13.77
N TYR A 132 -3.44 4.09 -12.97
CA TYR A 132 -4.00 4.55 -11.70
C TYR A 132 -4.60 5.93 -11.89
N ARG A 133 -5.89 6.06 -11.61
CA ARG A 133 -6.64 7.32 -11.65
C ARG A 133 -7.24 7.59 -10.28
N GLY A 134 -6.59 8.45 -9.50
CA GLY A 134 -6.94 8.66 -8.09
C GLY A 134 -6.87 7.34 -7.31
N THR A 135 -8.03 6.83 -6.90
CA THR A 135 -8.19 5.55 -6.18
C THR A 135 -8.51 4.36 -7.11
N THR A 136 -8.88 4.61 -8.36
CA THR A 136 -9.25 3.56 -9.31
C THR A 136 -8.00 2.97 -9.96
N VAL A 137 -7.87 1.65 -9.91
CA VAL A 137 -6.80 0.90 -10.58
C VAL A 137 -7.39 0.18 -11.79
N ILE A 138 -6.89 0.51 -12.98
CA ILE A 138 -7.33 -0.09 -14.24
C ILE A 138 -6.19 -0.99 -14.75
N PRO A 139 -6.27 -2.32 -14.55
CA PRO A 139 -5.31 -3.24 -15.10
C PRO A 139 -5.50 -3.36 -16.62
N ASN A 140 -4.40 -3.48 -17.35
CA ASN A 140 -4.35 -3.61 -18.81
C ASN A 140 -5.33 -2.66 -19.54
N PRO A 141 -5.13 -1.34 -19.42
CA PRO A 141 -6.05 -0.37 -20.00
C PRO A 141 -6.14 -0.53 -21.52
N ARG A 142 -7.36 -0.40 -22.06
CA ARG A 142 -7.60 -0.50 -23.51
C ARG A 142 -6.90 0.63 -24.28
N SER A 143 -6.55 0.35 -25.53
CA SER A 143 -5.77 1.24 -26.40
C SER A 143 -6.49 2.56 -26.72
N ASP A 144 -7.82 2.53 -26.76
CA ASP A 144 -8.73 3.64 -27.02
C ASP A 144 -8.99 4.52 -25.78
N ARG A 145 -8.44 4.14 -24.62
CA ARG A 145 -8.68 4.89 -23.38
C ARG A 145 -7.89 6.19 -23.36
N THR A 146 -8.57 7.28 -23.02
CA THR A 146 -7.96 8.61 -22.90
C THR A 146 -7.22 8.79 -21.58
N LEU A 147 -6.05 9.42 -21.66
CA LEU A 147 -5.23 9.79 -20.53
C LEU A 147 -5.71 11.12 -19.94
N GLU A 148 -5.81 11.16 -18.62
CA GLU A 148 -6.24 12.32 -17.85
C GLU A 148 -5.09 12.89 -17.02
N SER A 149 -5.26 14.13 -16.59
CA SER A 149 -4.29 14.77 -15.72
C SER A 149 -4.26 14.09 -14.35
N GLY A 150 -3.06 13.78 -13.86
CA GLY A 150 -2.87 13.07 -12.60
C GLY A 150 -2.89 11.54 -12.73
N ASP A 151 -3.09 11.01 -13.93
CA ASP A 151 -2.95 9.57 -14.17
C ASP A 151 -1.50 9.12 -13.91
N ARG A 152 -1.36 7.96 -13.26
CA ARG A 152 -0.07 7.27 -13.13
C ARG A 152 -0.12 6.00 -13.96
N LEU A 153 0.84 5.81 -14.84
CA LEU A 153 0.92 4.69 -15.77
C LEU A 153 2.09 3.80 -15.36
N LEU A 154 1.81 2.55 -15.04
CA LEU A 154 2.86 1.54 -14.91
C LEU A 154 3.20 1.03 -16.29
N CYS A 155 4.40 1.35 -16.77
CA CYS A 155 4.84 0.99 -18.11
C CYS A 155 5.97 -0.05 -18.06
N PHE A 156 5.98 -0.97 -19.00
CA PHE A 156 7.07 -1.89 -19.28
C PHE A 156 7.63 -1.65 -20.67
N GLY A 157 8.95 -1.59 -20.82
CA GLY A 157 9.57 -1.24 -22.09
C GLY A 157 11.04 -0.86 -22.00
N LYS A 158 11.58 -0.27 -23.06
CA LYS A 158 12.98 0.17 -23.12
C LYS A 158 13.26 1.29 -22.11
N LEU A 159 14.29 1.09 -21.28
CA LEU A 159 14.70 2.07 -20.26
C LEU A 159 15.11 3.41 -20.87
N ASP A 160 15.71 3.41 -22.05
CA ASP A 160 16.13 4.64 -22.74
C ASP A 160 14.92 5.48 -23.17
N ALA A 161 13.89 4.85 -23.73
CA ALA A 161 12.64 5.53 -24.07
C ALA A 161 11.92 6.07 -22.82
N MET A 162 11.98 5.35 -21.69
CA MET A 162 11.41 5.83 -20.43
C MET A 162 12.18 7.02 -19.85
N ARG A 163 13.51 7.08 -20.03
CA ARG A 163 14.35 8.19 -19.51
C ARG A 163 13.93 9.54 -20.07
N ASP A 164 13.43 9.58 -21.30
CA ASP A 164 12.98 10.81 -21.97
C ASP A 164 11.60 11.26 -21.50
N LEU A 165 10.75 10.32 -21.04
CA LEU A 165 9.42 10.62 -20.52
C LEU A 165 9.39 10.98 -19.03
N ILE A 166 10.46 10.74 -18.28
CA ILE A 166 10.53 11.07 -16.84
C ILE A 166 11.00 12.53 -16.69
N PRO A 167 10.19 13.43 -16.08
CA PRO A 167 10.58 14.82 -15.89
C PRO A 167 11.90 14.97 -15.13
N ALA A 168 12.76 15.90 -15.56
CA ALA A 168 14.06 16.18 -14.94
C ALA A 168 13.99 16.53 -13.43
N LYS A 169 12.84 16.97 -12.93
CA LYS A 169 12.62 17.24 -11.49
C LYS A 169 12.64 15.96 -10.63
N THR A 170 12.23 14.82 -11.17
CA THR A 170 12.29 13.52 -10.48
C THR A 170 13.70 12.91 -10.51
N ARG A 171 14.53 13.29 -11.49
CA ARG A 171 15.95 12.88 -11.57
C ARG A 171 16.77 13.39 -10.37
N ARG A 172 16.44 14.57 -9.80
CA ARG A 172 17.13 15.13 -8.63
C ARG A 172 16.80 14.43 -7.31
N LYS A 173 15.57 13.89 -7.13
CA LYS A 173 15.17 13.24 -5.87
C LYS A 173 15.76 11.85 -5.64
N ARG A 174 16.29 11.19 -6.68
CA ARG A 174 16.86 9.83 -6.59
C ARG A 174 18.38 9.79 -6.43
N ARG A 175 19.07 10.93 -6.41
CA ARG A 175 20.43 11.00 -5.86
C ARG A 175 20.28 11.32 -4.38
N PRO A 176 20.33 10.32 -3.47
CA PRO A 176 20.57 10.66 -2.07
C PRO A 176 21.86 11.47 -2.03
N THR A 177 21.81 12.66 -1.45
CA THR A 177 23.01 13.37 -1.04
C THR A 177 23.72 12.43 -0.07
N VAL A 178 24.88 11.90 -0.44
CA VAL A 178 25.70 11.12 0.48
C VAL A 178 26.06 12.06 1.63
N GLN A 179 25.37 11.92 2.76
CA GLN A 179 25.80 12.53 4.00
C GLN A 179 26.97 11.70 4.49
N GLU A 180 28.14 12.32 4.63
CA GLU A 180 29.22 11.75 5.40
C GLU A 180 28.71 11.56 6.84
N LEU A 181 28.80 10.33 7.32
CA LEU A 181 28.44 10.00 8.69
C LEU A 181 29.43 10.73 9.61
N PRO A 182 28.97 11.42 10.67
CA PRO A 182 29.87 11.95 11.67
C PRO A 182 30.58 10.79 12.38
N ASP A 183 31.89 10.96 12.65
CA ASP A 183 32.69 10.01 13.42
C ASP A 183 32.12 9.89 14.85
N LEU A 184 31.23 8.92 15.04
CA LEU A 184 30.79 8.53 16.37
C LEU A 184 31.93 7.75 17.03
N PRO A 185 32.31 8.08 18.28
CA PRO A 185 33.30 7.29 19.00
C PRO A 185 32.76 5.87 19.17
N VAL A 186 33.51 4.91 18.63
CA VAL A 186 33.26 3.48 18.74
C VAL A 186 33.08 3.12 20.21
N ALA A 187 32.06 2.31 20.49
CA ALA A 187 31.69 1.86 21.82
C ALA A 187 32.86 1.16 22.55
N GLU A 188 33.60 1.92 23.34
CA GLU A 188 34.48 1.41 24.39
C GLU A 188 34.16 2.16 25.68
N LYS A 189 33.15 1.69 26.41
CA LYS A 189 32.98 1.89 27.86
C LYS A 189 31.69 1.23 28.37
N VAL A 190 31.60 -0.10 28.27
CA VAL A 190 30.75 -0.87 29.19
C VAL A 190 31.47 -2.18 29.52
N HIS A 191 32.54 -2.09 30.31
CA HIS A 191 32.88 -3.14 31.28
C HIS A 191 33.83 -2.55 32.33
N ASP A 192 33.27 -2.11 33.44
CA ASP A 192 34.01 -1.91 34.69
C ASP A 192 33.60 -3.05 35.64
N PRO A 193 34.48 -4.00 35.99
CA PRO A 193 34.16 -5.09 36.90
C PRO A 193 34.28 -4.73 38.39
N SER A 194 34.40 -3.44 38.76
CA SER A 194 34.70 -3.04 40.14
C SER A 194 33.56 -2.27 40.85
N SER A 195 32.42 -2.92 41.07
CA SER A 195 31.46 -2.50 42.10
C SER A 195 30.75 -3.69 42.74
N HIS A 196 31.50 -4.40 43.59
CA HIS A 196 30.96 -5.28 44.63
C HIS A 196 31.61 -4.91 45.96
N SER A 197 30.96 -4.06 46.75
CA SER A 197 31.16 -3.99 48.22
C SER A 197 30.14 -3.06 48.90
N GLY A 198 29.33 -3.62 49.80
CA GLY A 198 28.54 -2.94 50.84
C GLY A 198 27.20 -2.39 50.36
N GLU A 199 26.06 -2.57 51.01
CA GLU A 199 25.78 -2.85 52.42
C GLU A 199 24.46 -3.62 52.56
N ASP A 200 24.50 -4.76 53.24
CA ASP A 200 23.34 -5.37 53.91
C ASP A 200 23.73 -5.62 55.37
N ALA A 201 23.28 -4.76 56.29
CA ALA A 201 23.30 -5.01 57.73
C ALA A 201 22.28 -4.15 58.50
N LYS A 202 21.14 -4.76 58.82
CA LYS A 202 20.29 -4.65 60.02
C LYS A 202 20.26 -3.32 60.81
N SER A 203 19.05 -2.79 61.02
CA SER A 203 18.26 -2.94 62.27
C SER A 203 16.80 -2.54 62.06
#